data_AF-A0AAI8BB77-F1
#
_entry.id   AF-A0AAI8BB77-F1
#
_cell.length_a   1.000
_cell.length_b   1.000
_cell.length_c   1.000
_cell.angle_alpha   90.00
_cell.angle_beta   90.00
_cell.angle_gamma   90.00
#
_symmetry.space_group_name_H-M   'P 1'
#
loop_
_entity.id
_entity.type
_entity.pdbx_description
1 polymer ?
#
loop_
_entity_poly.entity_id
_entity_poly.type
_entity_poly.pdbx_seq_one_letter_code
_entity_poly.pdbx_strand_id
1 'polypeptide(L)'
;MAFAIKAEVSDPQAKTFAFTAQKTMYGGKHIAGGDTIFVFASENEGGQGLIARGVVTFAEAVAKTPGIDRQTPRVSLAIKRTALAKRPLGRSELRRFIGWSDGQPETELNFKFYRQATNKIIGISDEAAAFLGAFFERGRPSGRPPIPNAIRR
;
A
#
# COMPACT_ATOMS: atom_id res chain seq x y z
N MET A 1 -3.32 -5.69 -10.96
CA MET A 1 -2.24 -5.87 -9.96
C MET A 1 -2.64 -5.20 -8.65
N ALA A 2 -1.84 -5.37 -7.58
CA ALA A 2 -2.10 -4.75 -6.29
C ALA A 2 -0.99 -3.76 -5.91
N PHE A 3 -1.41 -2.63 -5.35
CA PHE A 3 -0.53 -1.57 -4.89
C PHE A 3 -0.94 -1.12 -3.49
N ALA A 4 -0.05 -0.40 -2.83
CA ALA A 4 -0.39 0.32 -1.62
C ALA A 4 0.17 1.74 -1.70
N ILE A 5 -0.55 2.69 -1.10
CA ILE A 5 -0.11 4.08 -0.95
C ILE A 5 -0.07 4.44 0.52
N LYS A 6 1.03 5.06 0.94
CA LYS A 6 1.13 5.80 2.20
C LYS A 6 1.19 7.28 1.88
N ALA A 7 0.22 8.04 2.36
CA ALA A 7 0.10 9.47 2.10
C ALA A 7 -0.62 10.17 3.25
N GLU A 8 -0.51 11.49 3.31
CA GLU A 8 -1.42 12.32 4.09
C GLU A 8 -2.86 12.09 3.59
N VAL A 9 -3.82 11.94 4.51
CA VAL A 9 -5.23 11.76 4.19
C VAL A 9 -6.06 12.60 5.15
N SER A 10 -6.68 13.68 4.65
CA SER A 10 -7.46 14.60 5.48
C SER A 10 -8.82 14.03 5.87
N ASP A 11 -9.51 13.33 4.95
CA ASP A 11 -10.76 12.61 5.23
C ASP A 11 -10.58 11.10 4.99
N PRO A 12 -10.32 10.31 6.05
CA PRO A 12 -10.20 8.85 5.95
C PRO A 12 -11.48 8.15 5.47
N GLN A 13 -12.63 8.81 5.55
CA GLN A 13 -13.95 8.30 5.19
C GLN A 13 -14.41 8.80 3.80
N ALA A 14 -13.53 9.41 3.02
CA ALA A 14 -13.85 9.84 1.66
C ALA A 14 -14.26 8.64 0.78
N LYS A 15 -15.25 8.85 -0.10
CA LYS A 15 -15.67 7.86 -1.11
C LYS A 15 -14.67 7.75 -2.25
N THR A 16 -13.94 8.83 -2.51
CA THR A 16 -12.90 8.93 -3.53
C THR A 16 -11.68 9.61 -2.91
N PHE A 17 -10.50 9.10 -3.18
CA PHE A 17 -9.24 9.74 -2.82
C PHE A 17 -8.57 10.26 -4.09
N ALA A 18 -7.99 11.45 -4.03
CA ALA A 18 -7.17 12.01 -5.10
C ALA A 18 -5.81 12.39 -4.52
N PHE A 19 -4.75 11.93 -5.18
CA PHE A 19 -3.39 12.24 -4.78
C PHE A 19 -2.60 12.74 -5.97
N THR A 20 -1.95 13.90 -5.81
CA THR A 20 -1.16 14.52 -6.86
C THR A 20 0.30 14.19 -6.69
N ALA A 21 0.97 13.81 -7.80
CA ALA A 21 2.42 13.68 -7.92
C ALA A 21 3.10 12.89 -6.78
N GLN A 22 2.49 11.78 -6.34
CA GLN A 22 3.01 10.95 -5.27
C GLN A 22 4.28 10.24 -5.71
N LYS A 23 5.30 10.22 -4.84
CA LYS A 23 6.53 9.46 -5.09
C LYS A 23 6.19 7.98 -5.25
N THR A 24 6.90 7.31 -6.14
CA THR A 24 6.75 5.86 -6.33
C THR A 24 8.05 5.14 -6.02
N MET A 25 7.94 3.97 -5.40
CA MET A 25 9.06 3.06 -5.10
C MET A 25 8.61 1.62 -5.33
N TYR A 26 9.56 0.68 -5.38
CA TYR A 26 9.25 -0.76 -5.43
C TYR A 26 8.18 -1.13 -6.48
N GLY A 27 8.36 -0.67 -7.72
CA GLY A 27 7.41 -0.92 -8.81
C GLY A 27 6.15 -0.05 -8.80
N GLY A 28 5.94 0.84 -7.82
CA GLY A 28 4.74 1.68 -7.72
C GLY A 28 4.46 2.59 -8.92
N LYS A 29 5.47 2.84 -9.77
CA LYS A 29 5.33 3.59 -11.03
C LYS A 29 4.47 2.89 -12.09
N HIS A 30 4.20 1.60 -11.92
CA HIS A 30 3.42 0.79 -12.87
C HIS A 30 1.92 0.75 -12.55
N ILE A 31 1.46 1.49 -11.54
CA ILE A 31 0.05 1.56 -11.20
C ILE A 31 -0.77 2.16 -12.35
N ALA A 32 -1.91 1.55 -12.64
CA ALA A 32 -2.80 1.93 -13.72
C ALA A 32 -4.27 1.89 -13.28
N GLY A 33 -5.16 2.42 -14.13
CA GLY A 33 -6.60 2.29 -13.95
C GLY A 33 -7.02 0.82 -13.89
N GLY A 34 -7.93 0.49 -12.97
CA GLY A 34 -8.41 -0.87 -12.71
C GLY A 34 -7.63 -1.64 -11.65
N ASP A 35 -6.45 -1.16 -11.23
CA ASP A 35 -5.67 -1.82 -10.18
C ASP A 35 -6.32 -1.71 -8.80
N THR A 36 -6.07 -2.72 -7.96
CA THR A 36 -6.42 -2.67 -6.54
C THR A 36 -5.38 -1.87 -5.78
N ILE A 37 -5.82 -0.98 -4.89
CA ILE A 37 -4.93 -0.18 -4.07
C ILE A 37 -5.40 -0.11 -2.62
N PHE A 38 -4.45 -0.28 -1.70
CA PHE A 38 -4.64 -0.13 -0.26
C PHE A 38 -4.11 1.23 0.19
N VAL A 39 -4.90 1.97 0.97
CA VAL A 39 -4.59 3.33 1.41
C VAL A 39 -4.21 3.31 2.88
N PHE A 40 -2.98 3.75 3.16
CA PHE A 40 -2.44 4.00 4.49
C PHE A 40 -2.40 5.51 4.74
N ALA A 41 -3.17 5.98 5.72
CA ALA A 41 -3.03 7.33 6.25
C ALA A 41 -1.71 7.42 7.02
N SER A 42 -0.81 8.27 6.56
CA SER A 42 0.56 8.36 7.06
C SER A 42 0.60 8.80 8.51
N GLU A 43 1.21 8.00 9.37
CA GLU A 43 1.33 8.30 10.81
C GLU A 43 2.25 9.49 11.10
N ASN A 44 3.15 9.84 10.17
CA ASN A 44 3.96 11.05 10.29
C ASN A 44 3.14 12.33 10.04
N GLU A 45 1.95 12.19 9.46
CA GLU A 45 1.00 13.27 9.15
C GLU A 45 -0.25 13.16 10.05
N GLY A 46 -0.15 12.46 11.19
CA GLY A 46 -1.27 12.24 12.12
C GLY A 46 -2.25 11.11 11.72
N GLY A 47 -1.95 10.35 10.66
CA GLY A 47 -2.73 9.20 10.23
C GLY A 47 -2.58 7.96 11.13
N GLN A 48 -3.39 6.94 10.87
CA GLN A 48 -3.50 5.73 11.69
C GLN A 48 -3.08 4.43 10.98
N GLY A 49 -2.39 4.53 9.84
CA GLY A 49 -2.06 3.38 9.00
C GLY A 49 -3.19 3.01 8.03
N LEU A 50 -3.43 1.73 7.80
CA LEU A 50 -4.40 1.21 6.83
C LEU A 50 -5.81 1.70 7.15
N ILE A 51 -6.44 2.41 6.22
CA ILE A 51 -7.79 2.95 6.37
C ILE A 51 -8.77 2.44 5.32
N ALA A 52 -8.30 2.14 4.11
CA ALA A 52 -9.19 1.86 2.99
C ALA A 52 -8.58 0.91 1.95
N ARG A 53 -9.46 0.24 1.21
CA ARG A 53 -9.17 -0.42 -0.06
C ARG A 53 -10.00 0.24 -1.14
N GLY A 54 -9.43 0.37 -2.34
CA GLY A 54 -10.12 0.91 -3.49
C GLY A 54 -9.64 0.34 -4.80
N VAL A 55 -10.26 0.84 -5.87
CA VAL A 55 -9.84 0.61 -7.25
C VAL A 55 -9.36 1.93 -7.83
N VAL A 56 -8.22 1.91 -8.50
CA VAL A 56 -7.68 3.07 -9.19
C VAL A 56 -8.59 3.39 -10.38
N THR A 57 -9.16 4.59 -10.39
CA THR A 57 -10.01 5.06 -11.50
C THR A 57 -9.23 5.91 -12.49
N PHE A 58 -8.10 6.48 -12.06
CA PHE A 58 -7.22 7.30 -12.88
C PHE A 58 -5.79 7.16 -12.36
N ALA A 59 -4.81 7.07 -13.25
CA ALA A 59 -3.40 7.12 -12.93
C ALA A 59 -2.64 7.78 -14.09
N GLU A 60 -1.78 8.73 -13.77
CA GLU A 60 -0.96 9.46 -14.73
C GLU A 60 0.45 9.63 -14.19
N ALA A 61 1.44 9.24 -15.00
CA ALA A 61 2.85 9.48 -14.68
C ALA A 61 3.16 10.98 -14.78
N VAL A 62 3.79 11.53 -13.76
CA VAL A 62 4.21 12.94 -13.77
C VAL A 62 5.55 13.05 -14.49
N ALA A 63 5.61 13.95 -15.47
CA ALA A 63 6.81 14.23 -16.23
C ALA A 63 8.00 14.60 -15.32
N LYS A 64 9.20 14.29 -15.79
CA LYS A 64 10.42 14.71 -15.13
C LYS A 64 10.57 16.22 -15.26
N THR A 65 11.00 16.88 -14.20
CA THR A 65 11.36 18.29 -14.23
C THR A 65 12.65 18.45 -15.05
N PRO A 66 12.65 19.31 -16.09
CA PRO A 66 13.87 19.61 -16.85
C PRO A 66 14.99 20.11 -15.94
N GLY A 67 16.23 19.68 -16.20
CA GLY A 67 17.40 20.07 -15.42
C GLY A 67 17.59 19.32 -14.09
N ILE A 68 16.74 18.34 -13.76
CA ILE A 68 16.94 17.44 -12.62
C ILE A 68 17.47 16.08 -13.10
N ASP A 69 18.75 15.80 -12.82
CA ASP A 69 19.41 14.55 -13.22
C ASP A 69 18.76 13.29 -12.60
N ARG A 70 18.34 13.39 -11.34
CA ARG A 70 17.75 12.29 -10.57
C ARG A 70 16.43 12.71 -9.93
N GLN A 71 15.34 12.25 -10.52
CA GLN A 71 13.99 12.39 -9.97
C GLN A 71 13.38 11.01 -9.73
N THR A 72 12.92 10.77 -8.50
CA THR A 72 12.07 9.62 -8.18
C THR A 72 10.79 9.71 -9.03
N PRO A 73 10.39 8.66 -9.76
CA PRO A 73 9.18 8.68 -10.56
C PRO A 73 7.96 9.01 -9.69
N ARG A 74 7.06 9.84 -10.22
CA ARG A 74 5.86 10.30 -9.53
C ARG A 74 4.61 9.95 -10.33
N VAL A 75 3.52 9.70 -9.64
CA VAL A 75 2.21 9.39 -10.24
C VAL A 75 1.13 10.21 -9.54
N SER A 76 0.26 10.82 -10.32
CA SER A 76 -1.03 11.34 -9.85
C SER A 76 -2.09 10.27 -10.04
N LEU A 77 -3.00 10.10 -9.08
CA LEU A 77 -4.04 9.07 -9.15
C LEU A 77 -5.33 9.47 -8.45
N ALA A 78 -6.42 8.88 -8.91
CA ALA A 78 -7.71 8.87 -8.22
C ALA A 78 -8.13 7.45 -7.90
N ILE A 79 -8.72 7.26 -6.73
CA ILE A 79 -9.10 5.96 -6.18
C ILE A 79 -10.56 6.02 -5.78
N LYS A 80 -11.38 5.11 -6.31
CA LYS A 80 -12.73 4.85 -5.80
C LYS A 80 -12.65 3.87 -4.64
N ARG A 81 -13.05 4.29 -3.44
CA ARG A 81 -13.05 3.42 -2.24
C ARG A 81 -14.08 2.30 -2.41
N THR A 82 -13.67 1.07 -2.12
CA THR A 82 -14.54 -0.12 -2.13
C THR A 82 -14.76 -0.70 -0.73
N ALA A 83 -13.83 -0.48 0.21
CA ALA A 83 -13.98 -0.91 1.59
C ALA A 83 -13.19 -0.03 2.56
N LEU A 84 -13.64 -0.04 3.82
CA LEU A 84 -12.94 0.55 4.95
C LEU A 84 -12.29 -0.55 5.80
N ALA A 85 -11.11 -0.27 6.34
CA ALA A 85 -10.43 -1.18 7.23
C ALA A 85 -11.29 -1.39 8.49
N LYS A 86 -11.42 -2.65 8.92
CA LYS A 86 -12.21 -3.04 10.10
C LYS A 86 -11.34 -3.31 11.33
N ARG A 87 -10.02 -3.39 11.13
CA ARG A 87 -9.01 -3.62 12.16
C ARG A 87 -7.82 -2.68 11.89
N PRO A 88 -7.15 -2.18 12.94
CA PRO A 88 -5.99 -1.33 12.77
C PRO A 88 -4.81 -2.09 12.19
N LEU A 89 -4.05 -1.43 11.32
CA LEU A 89 -2.75 -1.89 10.83
C LEU A 89 -1.89 -0.69 10.46
N GLY A 90 -0.90 -0.37 11.30
CA GLY A 90 0.07 0.68 11.07
C GLY A 90 1.45 0.31 11.58
N ARG A 91 2.25 1.33 11.88
CA ARG A 91 3.65 1.17 12.30
C ARG A 91 3.79 0.28 13.54
N SER A 92 2.91 0.42 14.53
CA SER A 92 2.98 -0.35 15.78
C SER A 92 2.83 -1.85 15.55
N GLU A 93 1.97 -2.24 14.61
CA GLU A 93 1.72 -3.65 14.28
C GLU A 93 2.84 -4.21 13.39
N LEU A 94 3.40 -3.39 12.49
CA LEU A 94 4.36 -3.84 11.47
C LEU A 94 5.83 -3.78 11.93
N ARG A 95 6.20 -2.90 12.87
CA ARG A 95 7.61 -2.67 13.25
C ARG A 95 8.36 -3.90 13.78
N ARG A 96 7.64 -4.91 14.28
CA ARG A 96 8.22 -6.14 14.85
C ARG A 96 8.70 -7.14 13.79
N PHE A 97 8.25 -6.99 12.55
CA PHE A 97 8.54 -7.92 11.46
C PHE A 97 9.85 -7.51 10.76
N ILE A 98 10.98 -7.93 11.35
CA ILE A 98 12.34 -7.56 10.90
C ILE A 98 13.16 -8.74 10.35
N GLY A 99 12.54 -9.91 10.21
CA GLY A 99 13.16 -11.09 9.62
C GLY A 99 13.19 -10.96 8.10
N TRP A 100 13.94 -9.99 7.55
CA TRP A 100 13.89 -9.50 6.15
C TRP A 100 13.97 -10.55 5.02
N SER A 101 14.23 -11.82 5.35
CA SER A 101 14.30 -12.97 4.45
C SER A 101 13.24 -14.05 4.75
N ASP A 102 12.24 -13.76 5.59
CA ASP A 102 11.20 -14.71 6.00
C ASP A 102 10.06 -14.86 4.99
N GLY A 103 10.03 -14.02 3.95
CA GLY A 103 9.00 -14.01 2.91
C GLY A 103 7.61 -13.61 3.41
N GLN A 104 7.48 -13.11 4.64
CA GLN A 104 6.17 -12.78 5.21
C GLN A 104 5.63 -11.47 4.65
N PRO A 105 4.31 -11.39 4.39
CA PRO A 105 3.68 -10.17 3.88
C PRO A 105 3.83 -8.99 4.84
N GLU A 106 3.84 -9.22 6.15
CA GLU A 106 4.09 -8.19 7.15
C GLU A 106 5.51 -7.62 7.06
N THR A 107 6.50 -8.49 6.84
CA THR A 107 7.92 -8.10 6.65
C THR A 107 8.08 -7.29 5.37
N GLU A 108 7.41 -7.67 4.28
CA GLU A 108 7.36 -6.87 3.05
C GLU A 108 6.82 -5.47 3.30
N LEU A 109 5.66 -5.35 3.97
CA LEU A 109 5.04 -4.08 4.26
C LEU A 109 5.90 -3.22 5.20
N ASN A 110 6.51 -3.81 6.23
CA ASN A 110 7.46 -3.13 7.11
C ASN A 110 8.66 -2.60 6.31
N PHE A 111 9.24 -3.42 5.44
CA PHE A 111 10.37 -3.04 4.60
C PHE A 111 10.00 -1.89 3.65
N LYS A 112 8.87 -2.00 2.94
CA LYS A 112 8.51 -1.03 1.90
C LYS A 112 8.00 0.30 2.48
N PHE A 113 7.26 0.29 3.60
CA PHE A 113 6.69 1.50 4.20
C PHE A 113 7.45 2.08 5.39
N TYR A 114 8.06 1.26 6.24
CA TYR A 114 8.51 1.72 7.56
C TYR A 114 10.02 1.67 7.77
N ARG A 115 10.76 0.87 7.00
CA ARG A 115 12.22 1.00 6.92
C ARG A 115 12.63 2.39 6.42
N GLN A 116 11.86 2.92 5.46
CA GLN A 116 11.95 4.31 5.01
C GLN A 116 10.56 4.92 5.08
N ALA A 117 10.25 5.54 6.22
CA ALA A 117 8.93 6.07 6.61
C ALA A 117 8.52 7.33 5.82
N THR A 118 8.64 7.32 4.50
CA THR A 118 8.24 8.41 3.61
C THR A 118 6.92 8.09 2.91
N ASN A 119 6.17 9.12 2.52
CA ASN A 119 4.96 8.96 1.70
C ASN A 119 5.32 8.49 0.29
N LYS A 120 4.63 7.45 -0.18
CA LYS A 120 4.93 6.77 -1.45
C LYS A 120 3.84 5.79 -1.87
N ILE A 121 3.82 5.48 -3.17
CA ILE A 121 3.13 4.35 -3.78
C ILE A 121 4.12 3.20 -3.97
N ILE A 122 3.70 1.98 -3.64
CA ILE A 122 4.49 0.75 -3.76
C ILE A 122 3.69 -0.32 -4.49
N GLY A 123 4.35 -1.12 -5.32
CA GLY A 123 3.79 -2.41 -5.74
C GLY A 123 3.92 -3.41 -4.59
N ILE A 124 2.94 -4.31 -4.46
CA ILE A 124 2.94 -5.35 -3.43
C ILE A 124 2.75 -6.74 -4.04
N SER A 125 3.25 -7.77 -3.35
CA SER A 125 3.02 -9.17 -3.74
C SER A 125 1.55 -9.57 -3.59
N ASP A 126 1.18 -10.70 -4.19
CA ASP A 126 -0.15 -11.28 -4.04
C ASP A 126 -0.40 -11.74 -2.59
N GLU A 127 0.63 -12.25 -1.91
CA GLU A 127 0.58 -12.61 -0.49
C GLU A 127 0.32 -11.38 0.39
N ALA A 128 0.99 -10.26 0.12
CA ALA A 128 0.75 -9.01 0.82
C ALA A 128 -0.64 -8.45 0.53
N ALA A 129 -1.12 -8.55 -0.71
CA ALA A 129 -2.47 -8.15 -1.07
C ALA A 129 -3.54 -9.00 -0.36
N ALA A 130 -3.35 -10.32 -0.29
CA ALA A 130 -4.24 -11.23 0.43
C ALA A 130 -4.25 -10.94 1.94
N PHE A 131 -3.06 -10.75 2.53
CA PHE A 131 -2.91 -10.35 3.93
C PHE A 131 -3.67 -9.04 4.24
N LEU A 132 -3.50 -8.00 3.42
CA LEU A 132 -4.22 -6.74 3.57
C LEU A 132 -5.72 -6.92 3.35
N GLY A 133 -6.14 -7.77 2.41
CA GLY A 133 -7.54 -8.08 2.13
C GLY A 133 -8.32 -8.54 3.37
N ALA A 134 -7.69 -9.34 4.24
CA ALA A 134 -8.30 -9.83 5.47
C ALA A 134 -8.66 -8.73 6.49
N PHE A 135 -8.15 -7.50 6.35
CA PHE A 135 -8.54 -6.35 7.19
C PHE A 135 -9.89 -5.75 6.80
N PHE A 136 -10.48 -6.19 5.68
CA PHE A 136 -11.71 -5.65 5.12
C PHE A 136 -12.89 -6.63 5.18
N GLU A 137 -12.71 -7.84 5.73
CA GLU A 137 -13.74 -8.86 5.87
C GLU A 137 -14.47 -8.76 7.24
N ARG A 138 -15.77 -9.09 7.30
CA ARG A 138 -16.52 -9.15 8.58
C ARG A 138 -16.35 -10.59 9.11
N GLY A 139 -15.70 -10.77 10.26
CA GLY A 139 -15.54 -12.09 10.91
C GLY A 139 -14.08 -12.55 11.02
N ARG A 140 -13.80 -13.39 12.04
CA ARG A 140 -12.46 -13.90 12.41
C ARG A 140 -11.83 -14.62 11.21
N PRO A 141 -10.60 -14.28 10.76
CA PRO A 141 -9.92 -15.11 9.78
C PRO A 141 -9.63 -16.45 10.46
N SER A 142 -10.30 -17.51 10.00
CA SER A 142 -9.94 -18.87 10.36
C SER A 142 -8.62 -19.19 9.68
N GLY A 143 -7.53 -19.06 10.45
CA GLY A 143 -6.23 -19.57 10.07
C GLY A 143 -5.42 -18.64 9.15
N ARG A 144 -4.10 -18.80 9.30
CA ARG A 144 -3.05 -18.29 8.41
C ARG A 144 -3.47 -18.51 6.94
N PRO A 145 -3.26 -17.55 6.03
CA PRO A 145 -3.45 -17.82 4.60
C PRO A 145 -2.63 -19.07 4.22
N PRO A 146 -3.17 -19.96 3.37
CA PRO A 146 -2.43 -21.15 2.96
C PRO A 146 -1.12 -20.70 2.33
N ILE A 147 -0.01 -21.15 2.91
CA ILE A 147 1.32 -21.03 2.29
C ILE A 147 1.22 -21.78 0.96
N PRO A 148 1.52 -21.16 -0.19
CA PRO A 148 1.63 -21.89 -1.44
C PRO A 148 2.62 -23.05 -1.24
N ASN A 149 2.16 -24.28 -1.44
CA ASN A 149 3.00 -25.47 -1.41
C ASN A 149 3.98 -25.38 -2.59
N ALA A 150 5.10 -24.72 -2.38
CA ALA A 150 6.25 -24.76 -3.27
C ALA A 150 7.42 -25.36 -2.49
N ILE A 151 7.84 -26.53 -2.99
CA ILE A 151 9.09 -27.24 -2.71
C ILE A 151 9.06 -28.11 -1.45
N ARG A 152 8.37 -29.26 -1.58
CA ARG A 152 8.97 -30.53 -1.16
C ARG A 152 9.78 -31.07 -2.35
N ARG A 153 11.10 -30.93 -2.28
CA ARG A 153 12.06 -31.86 -2.85
C ARG A 153 13.12 -32.10 -1.80
#